data_AF-A0A0F9N2N8-F1
#
_entry.id   AF-A0A0F9N2N8-F1
#
_cell.length_a   1.000
_cell.length_b   1.000
_cell.length_c   1.000
_cell.angle_alpha   90.00
_cell.angle_beta   90.00
_cell.angle_gamma   90.00
#
_symmetry.space_group_name_H-M   'P 1'
#
loop_
_entity.id
_entity.type
_entity.pdbx_description
1 polymer ?
#
loop_
_entity_poly.entity_id
_entity_poly.type
_entity_poly.pdbx_seq_one_letter_code
_entity_poly.pdbx_strand_id
1 'polypeptide(L)'
;MERCIQKLKYHKSGGIALFAGNDDLYEVPIGDTPWMYQCSKDFNTILLKRNLDRGKKVIGCIALDLTECSVAYLSDSLDILKTFTSGIPSKHSKGGQSAKRFEHLRKEAKHDWFKRVAEYARTYFLDNRKVDRIIIHGESFTKREFMKGNYLEYRLQKIVELSDGCYAGEEGLYEMRNMLSNINIP
;
A
#
# COMPACT_ATOMS: atom_id res chain seq x y z
N MET A 1 2.01 41.84 -9.01
CA MET A 1 0.69 41.31 -9.42
C MET A 1 0.52 41.34 -10.94
N GLU A 2 0.81 42.46 -11.62
CA GLU A 2 0.70 42.57 -13.09
C GLU A 2 1.49 41.51 -13.87
N ARG A 3 2.71 41.17 -13.42
CA ARG A 3 3.55 40.11 -14.01
C ARG A 3 2.83 38.74 -14.05
N CYS A 4 2.10 38.38 -12.99
CA CYS A 4 1.35 37.11 -12.93
C CYS A 4 0.14 37.13 -13.87
N ILE A 5 -0.55 38.26 -13.97
CA ILE A 5 -1.74 38.42 -14.83
C ILE A 5 -1.37 38.30 -16.31
N GLN A 6 -0.22 38.87 -16.70
CA GLN A 6 0.27 38.73 -18.08
C GLN A 6 0.52 37.27 -18.43
N LYS A 7 1.09 36.47 -17.52
CA LYS A 7 1.39 35.06 -17.76
C LYS A 7 0.14 34.17 -17.80
N LEU A 8 -0.85 34.43 -16.95
CA LEU A 8 -2.14 33.72 -16.98
C LEU A 8 -2.89 33.88 -18.32
N LYS A 9 -2.68 34.98 -19.05
CA LYS A 9 -3.29 35.19 -20.37
C LYS A 9 -2.77 34.22 -21.44
N TYR A 10 -1.54 33.71 -21.29
CA TYR A 10 -0.90 32.84 -22.29
C TYR A 10 -1.20 31.34 -22.06
N HIS A 11 -1.46 30.92 -20.83
CA HIS A 11 -1.74 29.52 -20.51
C HIS A 11 -3.25 29.26 -20.40
N LYS A 12 -3.83 28.63 -21.43
CA LYS A 12 -5.27 28.32 -21.50
C LYS A 12 -5.64 26.88 -21.11
N SER A 13 -4.67 25.99 -20.93
CA SER A 13 -4.92 24.57 -20.65
C SER A 13 -3.82 23.94 -19.78
N GLY A 14 -4.23 23.15 -18.79
CA GLY A 14 -3.36 22.56 -17.77
C GLY A 14 -3.14 23.54 -16.62
N GLY A 15 -3.63 23.23 -15.41
CA GLY A 15 -3.48 24.11 -14.26
C GLY A 15 -2.01 24.39 -13.94
N ILE A 16 -1.72 25.64 -13.59
CA ILE A 16 -0.37 26.16 -13.33
C ILE A 16 -0.33 26.79 -11.95
N ALA A 17 0.78 26.59 -11.22
CA ALA A 17 1.08 27.31 -10.00
C ALA A 17 2.09 28.42 -10.30
N LEU A 18 1.76 29.64 -9.88
CA LEU A 18 2.62 30.83 -10.04
C LEU A 18 3.07 31.32 -8.67
N PHE A 19 4.38 31.42 -8.46
CA PHE A 19 4.97 31.99 -7.25
C PHE A 19 5.75 33.25 -7.63
N ALA A 20 5.31 34.41 -7.16
CA ALA A 20 5.96 35.69 -7.45
C ALA A 20 6.56 36.28 -6.16
N GLY A 21 7.88 36.49 -6.16
CA GLY A 21 8.60 37.26 -5.18
C GLY A 21 8.81 38.71 -5.63
N ASN A 22 9.69 39.43 -4.94
CA ASN A 22 10.06 40.81 -5.32
C ASN A 22 10.75 40.85 -6.70
N ASP A 23 11.72 39.97 -6.92
CA ASP A 23 12.47 39.91 -8.18
C ASP A 23 12.14 38.66 -9.01
N ASP A 24 11.79 37.55 -8.35
CA ASP A 24 11.62 36.24 -8.97
C ASP A 24 10.17 35.90 -9.33
N LEU A 25 10.00 35.11 -10.39
CA LEU A 25 8.74 34.49 -10.78
C LEU A 25 8.99 33.03 -11.14
N TYR A 26 8.36 32.12 -10.41
CA TYR A 26 8.43 30.68 -10.66
C TYR A 26 7.10 30.17 -11.22
N GLU A 27 7.17 29.37 -12.27
CA GLU A 27 6.04 28.74 -12.94
C GLU A 27 6.18 27.22 -12.82
N VAL A 28 5.19 26.56 -12.24
CA VAL A 28 5.20 25.10 -12.07
C VAL A 28 3.91 24.50 -12.62
N PRO A 29 3.97 23.57 -13.59
CA PRO A 29 2.79 22.87 -14.08
C PRO A 29 2.27 21.94 -12.98
N ILE A 30 0.99 22.07 -12.62
CA ILE A 30 0.40 21.33 -11.48
C ILE A 30 -0.82 20.48 -11.88
N GLY A 31 -1.36 20.68 -13.09
CA GLY A 31 -2.52 19.96 -13.58
C GLY A 31 -3.82 20.41 -12.91
N ASP A 32 -4.83 19.54 -12.87
CA ASP A 32 -6.16 19.90 -12.35
C ASP A 32 -6.18 19.94 -10.81
N THR A 33 -6.05 21.16 -10.27
CA THR A 33 -6.12 21.46 -8.84
C THR A 33 -7.13 22.55 -8.54
N PRO A 34 -7.74 22.58 -7.34
CA PRO A 34 -8.55 23.73 -6.93
C PRO A 34 -7.74 25.02 -6.98
N TRP A 35 -8.39 26.12 -7.40
CA TRP A 35 -7.75 27.42 -7.47
C TRP A 35 -7.42 27.94 -6.06
N MET A 36 -6.26 28.58 -5.90
CA MET A 36 -5.81 29.16 -4.64
C MET A 36 -4.96 30.40 -4.93
N TYR A 37 -5.21 31.47 -4.18
CA TYR A 37 -4.38 32.68 -4.18
C TYR A 37 -4.05 33.06 -2.74
N GLN A 38 -2.77 33.31 -2.46
CA GLN A 38 -2.32 33.74 -1.14
C GLN A 38 -1.11 34.67 -1.28
N CYS A 39 -1.12 35.78 -0.55
CA CYS A 39 0.03 36.64 -0.36
C CYS A 39 0.58 36.41 1.06
N SER A 40 1.84 36.03 1.18
CA SER A 40 2.51 35.77 2.46
C SER A 40 3.99 36.13 2.34
N LYS A 41 4.70 36.17 3.47
CA LYS A 41 6.16 36.32 3.51
C LYS A 41 6.87 35.13 2.86
N ASP A 42 6.31 33.93 3.01
CA ASP A 42 6.85 32.68 2.49
C ASP A 42 5.92 32.03 1.45
N PHE A 43 6.48 31.27 0.52
CA PHE A 43 5.71 30.58 -0.51
C PHE A 43 4.93 29.37 0.04
N ASN A 44 3.61 29.35 -0.19
CA ASN A 44 2.77 28.20 0.18
C ASN A 44 2.86 27.08 -0.88
N THR A 45 3.59 26.03 -0.54
CA THR A 45 3.83 24.87 -1.43
C THR A 45 2.89 23.69 -1.18
N ILE A 46 1.80 23.86 -0.42
CA ILE A 46 0.94 22.74 0.00
C ILE A 46 0.30 21.98 -1.18
N LEU A 47 -0.14 22.70 -2.21
CA LEU A 47 -0.72 22.10 -3.41
C LEU A 47 0.33 21.37 -4.24
N LEU A 48 1.54 21.91 -4.35
CA LEU A 48 2.64 21.26 -5.06
C LEU A 48 3.01 19.93 -4.40
N LYS A 49 3.16 19.94 -3.07
CA LYS A 49 3.43 18.72 -2.29
C LYS A 49 2.34 17.67 -2.51
N ARG A 50 1.07 18.07 -2.41
CA ARG A 50 -0.07 17.18 -2.67
C ARG A 50 -0.10 16.59 -4.09
N ASN A 51 0.36 17.31 -5.11
CA ASN A 51 0.43 16.76 -6.47
C ASN A 51 1.63 15.85 -6.67
N LEU A 52 2.77 16.17 -6.04
CA LEU A 52 3.92 15.27 -6.04
C LEU A 52 3.56 13.92 -5.40
N ASP A 53 2.79 13.94 -4.31
CA ASP A 53 2.30 12.73 -3.64
C ASP A 53 1.34 11.90 -4.50
N ARG A 54 0.60 12.51 -5.44
CA ARG A 54 -0.28 11.80 -6.38
C ARG A 54 0.48 11.07 -7.48
N GLY A 55 1.70 11.49 -7.80
CA GLY A 55 2.54 10.84 -8.82
C GLY A 55 3.28 9.61 -8.30
N LYS A 56 3.40 9.44 -6.97
CA LYS A 56 4.11 8.31 -6.37
C LYS A 56 3.19 7.11 -6.30
N LYS A 57 3.53 6.06 -7.06
CA LYS A 57 2.84 4.79 -7.00
C LYS A 57 2.99 4.20 -5.61
N VAL A 58 1.87 3.91 -4.96
CA VAL A 58 1.85 3.32 -3.63
C VAL A 58 1.57 1.84 -3.79
N ILE A 59 2.50 1.03 -3.33
CA ILE A 59 2.38 -0.42 -3.33
C ILE A 59 1.87 -0.84 -1.95
N GLY A 60 0.76 -1.57 -1.91
CA GLY A 60 0.35 -2.28 -0.71
C GLY A 60 1.17 -3.56 -0.56
N CYS A 61 1.67 -3.84 0.63
CA CYS A 61 2.52 -5.00 0.88
C CYS A 61 1.93 -5.85 1.98
N ILE A 62 1.84 -7.15 1.74
CA ILE A 62 1.39 -8.15 2.72
C ILE A 62 2.44 -9.25 2.76
N ALA A 63 3.12 -9.44 3.89
CA ALA A 63 3.95 -10.62 4.11
C ALA A 63 3.14 -11.63 4.95
N LEU A 64 2.75 -12.76 4.35
CA LEU A 64 1.78 -13.69 4.90
C LEU A 64 2.39 -15.09 5.13
N ASP A 65 2.22 -15.58 6.34
CA ASP A 65 2.38 -16.99 6.70
C ASP A 65 1.22 -17.46 7.61
N LEU A 66 1.20 -18.75 7.94
CA LEU A 66 0.32 -19.37 8.92
C LEU A 66 0.67 -18.99 10.36
N THR A 67 1.84 -18.42 10.64
CA THR A 67 2.22 -18.01 12.00
C THR A 67 1.98 -16.52 12.23
N GLU A 68 2.40 -15.69 11.28
CA GLU A 68 2.33 -14.24 11.38
C GLU A 68 2.05 -13.57 10.03
N CYS A 69 1.57 -12.32 10.10
CA CYS A 69 1.33 -11.48 8.95
C CYS A 69 1.68 -10.04 9.28
N SER A 70 2.30 -9.35 8.32
CA SER A 70 2.50 -7.91 8.37
C SER A 70 1.95 -7.21 7.13
N VAL A 71 1.36 -6.04 7.35
CA VAL A 71 0.78 -5.19 6.31
C VAL A 71 1.53 -3.86 6.32
N ALA A 72 1.92 -3.38 5.15
CA ALA A 72 2.69 -2.16 4.97
C ALA A 72 2.33 -1.41 3.69
N TYR A 73 2.72 -0.14 3.62
CA TYR A 73 2.86 0.57 2.36
C TYR A 73 4.32 0.60 1.94
N LEU A 74 4.55 0.45 0.64
CA LEU A 74 5.83 0.66 0.01
C LEU A 74 5.70 1.77 -1.02
N SER A 75 6.44 2.85 -0.79
CA SER A 75 6.62 3.94 -1.75
C SER A 75 8.12 4.21 -1.88
N ASP A 76 8.63 5.31 -1.31
CA ASP A 76 10.07 5.55 -1.17
C ASP A 76 10.62 4.83 0.07
N SER A 77 9.81 4.76 1.13
CA SER A 77 10.05 4.01 2.36
C SER A 77 9.06 2.85 2.50
N LEU A 78 9.45 1.90 3.35
CA LEU A 78 8.56 0.84 3.83
C LEU A 78 7.92 1.31 5.13
N ASP A 79 6.62 1.55 5.10
CA ASP A 79 5.85 2.02 6.25
C ASP A 79 5.01 0.85 6.78
N ILE A 80 5.48 0.23 7.88
CA ILE A 80 4.81 -0.91 8.50
C ILE A 80 3.58 -0.42 9.27
N LEU A 81 2.40 -0.91 8.88
CA LEU A 81 1.12 -0.47 9.45
C LEU A 81 0.70 -1.36 10.61
N LYS A 82 0.82 -2.67 10.42
CA LYS A 82 0.40 -3.65 11.41
C LYS A 82 1.14 -4.97 11.23
N THR A 83 1.63 -5.49 12.34
CA THR A 83 2.15 -6.86 12.49
C THR A 83 1.26 -7.58 13.50
N PHE A 84 0.85 -8.81 13.18
CA PHE A 84 -0.02 -9.60 14.03
C PHE A 84 0.14 -11.11 13.76
N THR A 85 -0.22 -11.92 14.75
CA THR A 85 -0.02 -13.38 14.73
C THR A 85 -1.33 -14.14 14.53
N SER A 86 -1.23 -15.37 14.03
CA SER A 86 -2.39 -16.16 13.61
C SER A 86 -3.16 -16.80 14.74
N GLY A 87 -2.47 -17.22 15.81
CA GLY A 87 -3.06 -18.02 16.88
C GLY A 87 -3.52 -19.41 16.42
N ILE A 88 -3.07 -19.90 15.26
CA ILE A 88 -3.44 -21.22 14.76
C ILE A 88 -2.76 -22.30 15.63
N PRO A 89 -3.52 -23.24 16.23
CA PRO A 89 -2.95 -24.29 17.07
C PRO A 89 -2.03 -25.19 16.26
N SER A 90 -0.80 -25.44 16.72
CA SER A 90 0.22 -26.29 16.06
C SER A 90 -0.30 -27.66 15.61
N LYS A 91 0.33 -28.24 14.60
CA LYS A 91 -0.05 -29.57 14.09
C LYS A 91 0.18 -30.61 15.19
N HIS A 92 -0.89 -31.20 15.70
CA HIS A 92 -0.80 -32.33 16.62
C HIS A 92 -0.64 -33.63 15.84
N SER A 93 0.47 -34.35 16.06
CA SER A 93 0.77 -35.63 15.41
C SER A 93 0.28 -36.85 16.21
N LYS A 94 -0.28 -36.65 17.41
CA LYS A 94 -0.74 -37.76 18.25
C LYS A 94 -2.10 -38.25 17.72
N GLY A 95 -2.15 -39.52 17.29
CA GLY A 95 -3.38 -40.17 16.85
C GLY A 95 -4.38 -40.38 17.99
N GLY A 96 -5.65 -40.62 17.65
CA GLY A 96 -6.72 -40.88 18.61
C GLY A 96 -8.10 -40.48 18.09
N GLN A 97 -9.14 -40.75 18.88
CA GLN A 97 -10.53 -40.41 18.54
C GLN A 97 -10.75 -38.91 18.35
N SER A 98 -9.96 -38.07 19.02
CA SER A 98 -10.01 -36.61 18.91
C SER A 98 -9.22 -36.03 17.73
N ALA A 99 -8.42 -36.84 17.00
CA ALA A 99 -7.56 -36.33 15.92
C ALA A 99 -8.33 -35.59 14.83
N LYS A 100 -9.47 -36.15 14.39
CA LYS A 100 -10.36 -35.51 13.39
C LYS A 100 -10.91 -34.16 13.87
N ARG A 101 -11.28 -34.07 15.16
CA ARG A 101 -11.78 -32.82 15.76
C ARG A 101 -10.71 -31.74 15.76
N PHE A 102 -9.47 -32.07 16.15
CA PHE A 102 -8.37 -31.10 16.14
C PHE A 102 -8.01 -30.64 14.72
N GLU A 103 -8.07 -31.52 13.73
CA GLU A 103 -7.86 -31.14 12.34
C GLU A 103 -8.92 -30.14 11.85
N HIS A 104 -10.19 -30.38 12.20
CA HIS A 104 -11.29 -29.47 11.87
C HIS A 104 -11.11 -28.09 12.52
N LEU A 105 -10.85 -28.05 13.84
CA LEU A 105 -10.58 -26.80 14.57
C LEU A 105 -9.40 -26.02 13.96
N ARG A 106 -8.35 -26.71 13.51
CA ARG A 106 -7.21 -26.06 12.84
C ARG A 106 -7.60 -25.48 11.48
N LYS A 107 -8.48 -26.14 10.72
CA LYS A 107 -9.01 -25.63 9.43
C LYS A 107 -9.88 -24.38 9.65
N GLU A 108 -10.74 -24.39 10.65
CA GLU A 108 -11.54 -23.22 11.03
C GLU A 108 -10.64 -22.06 11.45
N ALA A 109 -9.66 -22.30 12.33
CA ALA A 109 -8.71 -21.27 12.74
C ALA A 109 -7.90 -20.67 11.57
N LYS A 110 -7.53 -21.49 10.58
CA LYS A 110 -6.91 -21.01 9.32
C LYS A 110 -7.84 -20.13 8.50
N HIS A 111 -9.10 -20.52 8.39
CA HIS A 111 -10.11 -19.75 7.66
C HIS A 111 -10.32 -18.37 8.31
N ASP A 112 -10.43 -18.34 9.64
CA ASP A 112 -10.57 -17.10 10.40
C ASP A 112 -9.30 -16.25 10.40
N TRP A 113 -8.13 -16.87 10.30
CA TRP A 113 -6.87 -16.18 10.05
C TRP A 113 -6.90 -15.40 8.73
N PHE A 114 -7.24 -16.08 7.64
CA PHE A 114 -7.32 -15.45 6.33
C PHE A 114 -8.38 -14.35 6.25
N LYS A 115 -9.54 -14.53 6.90
CA LYS A 115 -10.53 -13.45 7.01
C LYS A 115 -9.98 -12.21 7.69
N ARG A 116 -9.28 -12.37 8.82
CA ARG A 116 -8.66 -11.23 9.52
C ARG A 116 -7.63 -10.52 8.67
N VAL A 117 -6.78 -11.26 7.95
CA VAL A 117 -5.80 -10.67 7.02
C VAL A 117 -6.50 -9.86 5.93
N ALA A 118 -7.56 -10.41 5.33
CA ALA A 118 -8.33 -9.71 4.31
C ALA A 118 -9.05 -8.46 4.83
N GLU A 119 -9.52 -8.48 6.08
CA GLU A 119 -10.13 -7.33 6.73
C GLU A 119 -9.11 -6.20 6.93
N TYR A 120 -7.92 -6.51 7.44
CA TYR A 120 -6.85 -5.50 7.54
C TYR A 120 -6.43 -4.98 6.16
N ALA A 121 -6.31 -5.85 5.17
CA ALA A 121 -6.01 -5.44 3.80
C ALA A 121 -7.08 -4.46 3.26
N ARG A 122 -8.36 -4.70 3.53
CA ARG A 122 -9.45 -3.78 3.18
C ARG A 122 -9.32 -2.45 3.91
N THR A 123 -9.19 -2.46 5.23
CA THR A 123 -9.11 -1.23 6.04
C THR A 123 -7.94 -0.36 5.60
N TYR A 124 -6.76 -0.95 5.39
CA TYR A 124 -5.60 -0.17 4.97
C TYR A 124 -5.67 0.23 3.49
N PHE A 125 -5.87 -0.72 2.57
CA PHE A 125 -5.71 -0.47 1.14
C PHE A 125 -6.94 0.12 0.42
N LEU A 126 -8.12 0.10 1.05
CA LEU A 126 -9.33 0.73 0.52
C LEU A 126 -9.75 1.95 1.36
N ASP A 127 -9.90 1.77 2.68
CA ASP A 127 -10.51 2.81 3.51
C ASP A 127 -9.53 3.92 3.88
N ASN A 128 -8.27 3.57 4.20
CA ASN A 128 -7.27 4.55 4.63
C ASN A 128 -6.55 5.22 3.45
N ARG A 129 -5.94 4.42 2.56
CA ARG A 129 -5.19 4.93 1.41
C ARG A 129 -5.31 3.98 0.24
N LYS A 130 -5.80 4.50 -0.89
CA LYS A 130 -5.86 3.74 -2.15
C LYS A 130 -4.44 3.42 -2.62
N VAL A 131 -4.18 2.14 -2.87
CA VAL A 131 -2.93 1.63 -3.45
C VAL A 131 -3.11 1.31 -4.93
N ASP A 132 -2.03 1.40 -5.71
CA ASP A 132 -2.04 1.12 -7.14
C ASP A 132 -1.92 -0.37 -7.43
N ARG A 133 -1.11 -1.07 -6.63
CA ARG A 133 -0.90 -2.51 -6.69
C ARG A 133 -0.65 -3.10 -5.30
N ILE A 134 -0.92 -4.37 -5.13
CA ILE A 134 -0.70 -5.11 -3.88
C ILE A 134 0.22 -6.28 -4.15
N ILE A 135 1.23 -6.46 -3.31
CA ILE A 135 2.13 -7.59 -3.39
C ILE A 135 1.92 -8.46 -2.15
N ILE A 136 1.59 -9.73 -2.38
CA ILE A 136 1.54 -10.73 -1.32
C ILE A 136 2.82 -11.55 -1.37
N HIS A 137 3.61 -11.46 -0.31
CA HIS A 137 4.88 -12.10 -0.09
C HIS A 137 4.79 -13.19 1.00
N GLY A 138 5.70 -14.17 0.98
CA GLY A 138 5.71 -15.31 1.92
C GLY A 138 5.68 -16.68 1.24
N GLU A 139 5.38 -17.73 1.99
CA GLU A 139 5.47 -19.12 1.50
C GLU A 139 4.46 -19.41 0.37
N SER A 140 4.92 -20.04 -0.71
CA SER A 140 4.12 -20.28 -1.92
C SER A 140 2.83 -21.05 -1.65
N PHE A 141 2.80 -21.99 -0.70
CA PHE A 141 1.60 -22.76 -0.39
C PHE A 141 0.52 -21.89 0.27
N THR A 142 0.87 -21.20 1.36
CA THR A 142 -0.04 -20.38 2.18
C THR A 142 -0.68 -19.26 1.36
N LYS A 143 0.09 -18.55 0.53
CA LYS A 143 -0.47 -17.46 -0.31
C LYS A 143 -1.43 -17.99 -1.38
N ARG A 144 -1.12 -19.14 -1.99
CA ARG A 144 -2.02 -19.75 -2.99
C ARG A 144 -3.32 -20.23 -2.33
N GLU A 145 -3.25 -20.75 -1.11
CA GLU A 145 -4.44 -21.11 -0.33
C GLU A 145 -5.28 -19.85 -0.02
N PHE A 146 -4.63 -18.75 0.38
CA PHE A 146 -5.27 -17.46 0.62
C PHE A 146 -5.97 -16.90 -0.64
N MET A 147 -5.28 -16.90 -1.79
CA MET A 147 -5.86 -16.40 -3.04
C MET A 147 -7.04 -17.25 -3.53
N LYS A 148 -6.95 -18.58 -3.40
CA LYS A 148 -8.03 -19.49 -3.78
C LYS A 148 -9.28 -19.36 -2.91
N GLY A 149 -9.12 -18.95 -1.65
CA GLY A 149 -10.22 -18.84 -0.71
C GLY A 149 -11.11 -17.60 -0.92
N ASN A 150 -10.81 -16.73 -1.89
CA ASN A 150 -11.60 -15.54 -2.22
C ASN A 150 -11.91 -14.63 -1.01
N TYR A 151 -10.98 -14.54 -0.06
CA TYR A 151 -11.15 -13.72 1.16
C TYR A 151 -11.06 -12.22 0.89
N LEU A 152 -10.19 -11.83 -0.05
CA LEU A 152 -10.00 -10.43 -0.43
C LEU A 152 -11.22 -9.90 -1.17
N GLU A 153 -11.52 -8.62 -0.96
CA GLU A 153 -12.54 -7.93 -1.75
C GLU A 153 -12.16 -7.89 -3.25
N TYR A 154 -13.13 -8.03 -4.13
CA TYR A 154 -12.94 -8.10 -5.60
C TYR A 154 -12.06 -6.98 -6.17
N ARG A 155 -12.15 -5.76 -5.61
CA ARG A 155 -11.33 -4.62 -6.04
C ARG A 155 -9.84 -4.83 -5.75
N LEU A 156 -9.53 -5.40 -4.59
CA LEU A 156 -8.16 -5.71 -4.18
C LEU A 156 -7.62 -6.88 -4.98
N GLN A 157 -8.42 -7.93 -5.18
CA GLN A 157 -8.02 -9.13 -5.94
C GLN A 157 -7.47 -8.80 -7.34
N LYS A 158 -8.02 -7.77 -8.02
CA LYS A 158 -7.59 -7.36 -9.36
C LYS A 158 -6.18 -6.77 -9.43
N ILE A 159 -5.69 -6.26 -8.31
CA ILE A 159 -4.42 -5.54 -8.23
C ILE A 159 -3.38 -6.33 -7.44
N VAL A 160 -3.64 -7.61 -7.11
CA VAL A 160 -2.70 -8.48 -6.40
C VAL A 160 -1.69 -9.12 -7.34
N GLU A 161 -0.43 -9.01 -6.96
CA GLU A 161 0.70 -9.78 -7.48
C GLU A 161 1.24 -10.70 -6.37
N LEU A 162 1.77 -11.86 -6.76
CA LEU A 162 2.37 -12.83 -5.84
C LEU A 162 3.89 -12.80 -5.97
N SER A 163 4.58 -12.73 -4.83
CA SER A 163 6.04 -12.79 -4.75
C SER A 163 6.45 -13.90 -3.79
N ASP A 164 7.26 -14.85 -4.23
CA ASP A 164 7.78 -15.94 -3.39
C ASP A 164 8.90 -15.48 -2.47
N GLY A 165 8.88 -15.95 -1.23
CA GLY A 165 9.86 -15.66 -0.20
C GLY A 165 9.79 -16.67 0.94
N CYS A 166 10.80 -16.60 1.80
CA CYS A 166 10.95 -17.54 2.91
C CYS A 166 10.47 -16.95 4.24
N TYR A 167 10.46 -15.61 4.36
CA TYR A 167 10.11 -14.93 5.59
C TYR A 167 8.70 -14.35 5.55
N ALA A 168 8.14 -14.15 6.73
CA ALA A 168 6.85 -13.52 6.96
C ALA A 168 7.00 -12.38 7.97
N GLY A 169 5.89 -11.75 8.34
CA GLY A 169 5.92 -10.64 9.27
C GLY A 169 6.75 -9.47 8.74
N GLU A 170 7.46 -8.78 9.63
CA GLU A 170 8.27 -7.62 9.25
C GLU A 170 9.49 -8.02 8.42
N GLU A 171 10.13 -9.15 8.76
CA GLU A 171 11.27 -9.69 8.02
C GLU A 171 10.89 -10.01 6.57
N GLY A 172 9.71 -10.59 6.34
CA GLY A 172 9.20 -10.83 4.99
C GLY A 172 8.95 -9.54 4.20
N LEU A 173 8.59 -8.43 4.87
CA LEU A 173 8.46 -7.14 4.21
C LEU A 173 9.82 -6.56 3.81
N TYR A 174 10.85 -6.74 4.64
CA TYR A 174 12.22 -6.33 4.30
C TYR A 174 12.81 -7.18 3.17
N GLU A 175 12.59 -8.50 3.18
CA GLU A 175 12.97 -9.41 2.09
C GLU A 175 12.34 -8.96 0.77
N MET A 176 11.02 -8.77 0.77
CA MET A 176 10.27 -8.29 -0.38
C MET A 176 10.76 -6.93 -0.87
N ARG A 177 11.04 -5.97 0.03
CA ARG A 177 11.61 -4.67 -0.35
C ARG A 177 12.93 -4.83 -1.09
N ASN A 178 13.83 -5.65 -0.57
CA ASN A 178 15.14 -5.90 -1.18
C ASN A 178 15.00 -6.57 -2.56
N MET A 179 14.04 -7.49 -2.70
CA MET A 179 13.73 -8.10 -3.99
C MET A 179 13.24 -7.06 -4.99
N LEU A 180 12.35 -6.16 -4.58
CA LEU A 180 11.79 -5.11 -5.42
C LEU A 180 12.80 -4.02 -5.78
N SER A 181 13.76 -3.70 -4.91
CA SER A 181 14.82 -2.73 -5.24
C SER A 181 15.78 -3.26 -6.30
N ASN A 182 15.99 -4.58 -6.37
CA ASN A 182 16.85 -5.21 -7.39
C ASN A 182 16.15 -5.29 -8.75
N ILE A 183 14.81 -5.31 -8.75
CA ILE A 183 13.99 -5.23 -9.95
C ILE A 183 13.75 -3.75 -10.21
N ASN A 184 14.73 -3.07 -10.81
CA ASN A 184 14.66 -1.66 -11.23
C ASN A 184 13.21 -1.27 -11.58
N ILE A 185 12.58 -0.47 -10.73
CA ILE A 185 11.28 0.12 -11.01
C ILE A 185 11.57 1.30 -11.95
N PRO A 186 11.17 1.25 -13.23
CA PRO A 186 11.29 2.41 -14.11
C PRO A 186 10.41 3.57 -13.63
#